data_AF-A0A7W9JBM9-F1
#
_entry.id   AF-A0A7W9JBM9-F1
#
_cell.length_a   1.000
_cell.length_b   1.000
_cell.length_c   1.000
_cell.angle_alpha   90.00
_cell.angle_beta   90.00
_cell.angle_gamma   90.00
#
_symmetry.space_group_name_H-M   'P 1'
#
loop_
_entity.id
_entity.type
_entity.pdbx_description
1 polymer ?
#
loop_
_entity_poly.entity_id
_entity_poly.type
_entity_poly.pdbx_seq_one_letter_code
_entity_poly.pdbx_strand_id
1 'polypeptide(L)'
;MEAVGTLAIGVELQLVPVGEGGRESALKGGCAPTDRFTYRPNWGIPTWGAGEQTAGPVLGFSTTDIQPGETARAVLVPTIPDHLPAWRGVSPGEILRMYEGPRVCGFGTVVWVEPASWPMPPYEQEQFTAWLKGEGNPGLRRLR
;
A
#
# COMPACT_ATOMS: atom_id res chain seq x y z
N MET A 1 -7.56 4.59 22.40
CA MET A 1 -6.45 3.74 21.92
C MET A 1 -5.28 4.68 21.71
N GLU A 2 -4.15 4.45 22.37
CA GLU A 2 -2.96 5.29 22.17
C GLU A 2 -2.42 5.09 20.75
N ALA A 3 -1.91 6.16 20.15
CA ALA A 3 -1.30 6.07 18.84
C ALA A 3 -0.01 5.25 18.93
N VAL A 4 0.10 4.21 18.11
CA VAL A 4 1.34 3.43 17.96
C VAL A 4 2.07 3.85 16.69
N GLY A 5 3.40 3.87 16.75
CA GLY A 5 4.23 4.17 15.58
C GLY A 5 4.15 3.06 14.55
N THR A 6 3.87 3.42 13.30
CA THR A 6 3.86 2.54 12.13
C THR A 6 4.60 3.20 10.95
N LEU A 7 4.34 2.73 9.73
CA LEU A 7 4.86 3.24 8.47
C LEU A 7 3.70 3.56 7.51
N ALA A 8 3.93 4.53 6.64
CA ALA A 8 3.21 4.70 5.40
C ALA A 8 4.17 4.39 4.24
N ILE A 9 3.70 3.57 3.30
CA ILE A 9 4.52 3.07 2.19
C ILE A 9 3.80 3.42 0.90
N GLY A 10 4.38 4.29 0.07
CA GLY A 10 3.87 4.57 -1.26
C GLY A 10 4.40 3.55 -2.26
N VAL A 11 3.51 2.96 -3.06
CA VAL A 11 3.88 2.01 -4.12
C VAL A 11 3.26 2.40 -5.47
N GLU A 12 3.98 2.10 -6.55
CA GLU A 12 3.39 1.91 -7.87
C GLU A 12 2.88 0.47 -7.94
N LEU A 13 1.56 0.30 -7.88
CA LEU A 13 0.89 -1.00 -7.95
C LEU A 13 0.59 -1.35 -9.42
N GLN A 14 0.93 -2.57 -9.81
CA GLN A 14 0.49 -3.19 -11.05
C GLN A 14 -0.37 -4.40 -10.71
N LEU A 15 -1.60 -4.46 -11.22
CA LEU A 15 -2.46 -5.63 -11.07
C LEU A 15 -2.12 -6.69 -12.11
N VAL A 16 -2.19 -7.95 -11.70
CA VAL A 16 -2.01 -9.08 -12.62
C VAL A 16 -3.19 -9.13 -13.61
N PRO A 17 -2.96 -9.30 -14.93
CA PRO A 17 -4.03 -9.46 -15.91
C PRO A 17 -4.89 -10.70 -15.64
N VAL A 18 -6.16 -10.70 -16.06
CA VAL A 18 -7.07 -11.85 -15.90
C VAL A 18 -6.49 -13.13 -16.51
N GLY A 19 -5.93 -13.02 -17.72
CA GLY A 19 -5.34 -14.17 -18.44
C GLY A 19 -4.11 -14.79 -17.78
N GLU A 20 -3.51 -14.11 -16.81
CA GLU A 20 -2.34 -14.58 -16.05
C GLU A 20 -2.73 -15.02 -14.62
N GLY A 21 -4.03 -15.17 -14.36
CA GLY A 21 -4.56 -15.57 -13.05
C GLY A 21 -4.88 -14.39 -12.13
N GLY A 22 -4.93 -13.17 -12.65
CA GLY A 22 -5.34 -11.98 -11.90
C GLY A 22 -6.79 -11.99 -11.42
N ARG A 23 -7.23 -10.87 -10.82
CA ARG A 23 -8.61 -10.71 -10.38
C ARG A 23 -9.57 -10.78 -11.57
N GLU A 24 -10.78 -11.31 -11.38
CA GLU A 24 -11.83 -11.28 -12.41
C GLU A 24 -12.59 -9.95 -12.42
N SER A 25 -12.50 -9.18 -11.34
CA SER A 25 -13.21 -7.92 -11.15
C SER A 25 -12.27 -6.80 -10.77
N ALA A 26 -12.71 -5.57 -11.08
CA ALA A 26 -12.01 -4.36 -10.71
C ALA A 26 -11.72 -4.31 -9.20
N LEU A 27 -10.57 -3.74 -8.86
CA LEU A 27 -10.26 -3.37 -7.49
C LEU A 27 -10.95 -2.03 -7.20
N LYS A 28 -11.96 -2.08 -6.32
CA LYS A 28 -12.71 -0.92 -5.87
C LYS A 28 -11.86 -0.11 -4.88
N GLY A 29 -11.94 1.21 -4.97
CA GLY A 29 -11.19 2.11 -4.10
C GLY A 29 -11.13 3.52 -4.66
N GLY A 30 -10.20 4.30 -4.13
CA GLY A 30 -10.00 5.71 -4.44
C GLY A 30 -9.20 6.37 -3.31
N CYS A 31 -9.11 7.69 -3.31
CA CYS A 31 -8.49 8.44 -2.21
C CYS A 31 -9.46 9.39 -1.49
N ALA A 32 -10.76 9.37 -1.86
CA ALA A 32 -11.78 10.09 -1.13
C ALA A 32 -11.92 9.54 0.30
N PRO A 33 -12.30 10.35 1.31
CA PRO A 33 -12.36 9.91 2.70
C PRO A 33 -13.15 8.61 2.94
N THR A 34 -14.23 8.38 2.18
CA THR A 34 -15.08 7.19 2.26
C THR A 34 -14.43 5.92 1.71
N ASP A 35 -13.42 6.05 0.85
CA ASP A 35 -12.74 4.92 0.22
C ASP A 35 -11.53 4.45 1.03
N ARG A 36 -11.10 5.24 2.02
CA ARG A 36 -9.86 5.01 2.76
C ARG A 36 -9.96 3.80 3.68
N PHE A 37 -8.92 2.97 3.71
CA PHE A 37 -8.83 1.76 4.54
C PHE A 37 -9.97 0.75 4.34
N THR A 38 -10.68 0.83 3.20
CA THR A 38 -11.74 -0.12 2.82
C THR A 38 -11.14 -1.41 2.25
N TYR A 39 -10.00 -1.32 1.56
CA TYR A 39 -9.30 -2.46 1.00
C TYR A 39 -8.15 -2.92 1.91
N ARG A 40 -8.12 -4.23 2.21
CA ARG A 40 -7.21 -4.85 3.19
C ARG A 40 -6.56 -6.11 2.63
N PRO A 41 -5.65 -5.98 1.65
CA PRO A 41 -4.94 -7.11 1.11
C PRO A 41 -3.85 -7.57 2.09
N ASN A 42 -3.34 -8.76 1.82
CA ASN A 42 -2.09 -9.21 2.41
C ASN A 42 -0.92 -8.91 1.45
N TRP A 43 0.28 -8.81 2.00
CA TRP A 43 1.49 -8.50 1.27
C TRP A 43 2.61 -9.45 1.63
N GLY A 44 3.33 -9.94 0.62
CA GLY A 44 4.60 -10.64 0.79
C GLY A 44 5.75 -9.66 0.76
N ILE A 45 6.51 -9.61 1.85
CA ILE A 45 7.72 -8.80 1.99
C ILE A 45 8.87 -9.48 1.20
N PRO A 46 9.82 -8.75 0.59
CA PRO A 46 10.87 -9.33 -0.27
C PRO A 46 11.73 -10.40 0.41
N THR A 47 12.03 -10.23 1.70
CA THR A 47 12.87 -11.14 2.49
C THR A 47 12.14 -12.40 2.96
N TRP A 48 10.84 -12.49 2.70
CA TRP A 48 9.99 -13.59 3.16
C TRP A 48 9.82 -14.67 2.10
N GLY A 49 9.61 -15.90 2.57
CA GLY A 49 9.38 -17.07 1.73
C GLY A 49 8.17 -16.91 0.80
N ALA A 50 8.05 -17.81 -0.18
CA ALA A 50 6.87 -17.84 -1.05
C ALA A 50 5.62 -18.18 -0.23
N GLY A 51 4.58 -17.35 -0.34
CA GLY A 51 3.30 -17.53 0.37
C GLY A 51 3.27 -16.97 1.79
N GLU A 52 4.41 -16.54 2.33
CA GLU A 52 4.45 -15.76 3.57
C GLU A 52 3.91 -14.36 3.32
N GLN A 53 2.92 -13.95 4.12
CA GLN A 53 2.16 -12.73 3.88
C GLN A 53 1.69 -12.09 5.18
N THR A 54 1.59 -10.76 5.18
CA THR A 54 1.11 -9.96 6.32
C THR A 54 0.12 -8.91 5.87
N ALA A 55 -0.83 -8.55 6.74
CA ALA A 55 -1.75 -7.46 6.45
C ALA A 55 -1.01 -6.13 6.27
N GLY A 56 -1.45 -5.37 5.27
CA GLY A 56 -1.06 -4.00 5.03
C GLY A 56 -2.25 -3.24 4.45
N PRO A 57 -3.20 -2.80 5.30
CA PRO A 57 -4.34 -2.00 4.86
C PRO A 57 -3.94 -0.86 3.93
N VAL A 58 -4.74 -0.63 2.89
CA VAL A 58 -4.47 0.44 1.92
C VAL A 58 -5.21 1.69 2.36
N LEU A 59 -4.47 2.78 2.62
CA LEU A 59 -5.05 4.09 2.88
C LEU A 59 -5.85 4.58 1.69
N GLY A 60 -5.40 4.34 0.46
CA GLY A 60 -6.15 4.67 -0.75
C GLY A 60 -5.36 4.43 -2.03
N PHE A 61 -6.01 4.72 -3.15
CA PHE A 61 -5.49 4.58 -4.51
C PHE A 61 -5.56 5.90 -5.28
N SER A 62 -4.69 6.08 -6.28
CA SER A 62 -4.73 7.26 -7.16
C SER A 62 -5.90 7.29 -8.14
N THR A 63 -6.54 6.15 -8.38
CA THR A 63 -7.71 6.04 -9.25
C THR A 63 -8.73 5.10 -8.64
N THR A 64 -9.98 5.26 -9.06
CA THR A 64 -11.09 4.36 -8.74
C THR A 64 -11.16 3.23 -9.76
N ASP A 65 -11.78 2.10 -9.39
CA ASP A 65 -12.11 0.99 -10.30
C ASP A 65 -10.94 0.46 -11.14
N ILE A 66 -9.80 0.19 -10.49
CA ILE A 66 -8.58 -0.29 -11.15
C ILE A 66 -8.84 -1.67 -11.75
N GLN A 67 -8.73 -1.79 -13.07
CA GLN A 67 -8.95 -3.04 -13.78
C GLN A 67 -7.75 -3.99 -13.63
N PRO A 68 -7.94 -5.31 -13.69
CA PRO A 68 -6.85 -6.26 -13.81
C PRO A 68 -5.91 -5.90 -14.98
N GLY A 69 -4.60 -5.91 -14.76
CA GLY A 69 -3.59 -5.49 -15.73
C GLY A 69 -3.23 -3.99 -15.68
N GLU A 70 -4.04 -3.15 -15.02
CA GLU A 70 -3.75 -1.71 -14.89
C GLU A 70 -2.78 -1.41 -13.75
N THR A 71 -2.29 -0.17 -13.78
CA THR A 71 -1.41 0.39 -12.76
C THR A 71 -2.10 1.51 -11.99
N ALA A 72 -1.77 1.64 -10.70
CA ALA A 72 -2.20 2.75 -9.86
C ALA A 72 -1.17 3.01 -8.76
N ARG A 73 -1.15 4.22 -8.21
CA ARG A 73 -0.43 4.47 -6.95
C ARG A 73 -1.29 4.02 -5.79
N ALA A 74 -0.66 3.46 -4.76
CA ALA A 74 -1.32 3.08 -3.51
C ALA A 74 -0.47 3.45 -2.30
N VAL A 75 -1.11 3.78 -1.18
CA VAL A 75 -0.42 3.96 0.11
C VAL A 75 -0.82 2.83 1.05
N LEU A 76 0.14 2.02 1.47
CA LEU A 76 -0.03 0.95 2.44
C LEU A 76 0.27 1.49 3.84
N VAL A 77 -0.47 1.00 4.83
CA VAL A 77 -0.23 1.30 6.25
C VAL A 77 -0.26 -0.01 7.01
N PRO A 78 0.91 -0.66 7.22
CA PRO A 78 0.99 -1.86 8.05
C PRO A 78 0.47 -1.60 9.47
N THR A 79 -0.26 -2.55 10.05
CA THR A 79 -0.86 -2.34 11.38
C THR A 79 -0.60 -3.47 12.37
N ILE A 80 0.07 -4.54 11.98
CA ILE A 80 0.36 -5.69 12.86
C ILE A 80 1.70 -5.46 13.57
N PRO A 81 1.72 -5.19 14.89
CA PRO A 81 2.95 -4.83 15.61
C PRO A 81 4.08 -5.85 15.45
N ASP A 82 3.75 -7.14 15.55
CA ASP A 82 4.73 -8.24 15.47
C ASP A 82 5.42 -8.32 14.11
N HIS A 83 4.80 -7.80 13.05
CA HIS A 83 5.35 -7.80 11.71
C HIS A 83 6.03 -6.47 11.34
N LEU A 84 5.87 -5.41 12.14
CA LEU A 84 6.49 -4.10 11.89
C LEU A 84 8.01 -4.15 11.72
N PRO A 85 8.78 -4.99 12.46
CA PRO A 85 10.22 -5.12 12.21
C PRO A 85 10.54 -5.50 10.76
N ALA A 86 9.77 -6.39 10.14
CA ALA A 86 9.98 -6.77 8.74
C ALA A 86 9.61 -5.63 7.79
N TRP A 87 8.50 -4.93 8.05
CA TRP A 87 8.10 -3.76 7.26
C TRP A 87 9.13 -2.62 7.31
N ARG A 88 9.83 -2.44 8.44
CA ARG A 88 10.92 -1.45 8.56
C ARG A 88 12.15 -1.78 7.71
N GLY A 89 12.30 -3.03 7.27
CA GLY A 89 13.33 -3.43 6.32
C GLY A 89 13.01 -3.07 4.87
N VAL A 90 11.75 -2.71 4.58
CA VAL A 90 11.32 -2.39 3.21
C VAL A 90 11.93 -1.07 2.76
N SER A 91 12.50 -1.07 1.54
CA SER A 91 13.21 0.06 0.95
C SER A 91 12.64 0.46 -0.41
N PRO A 92 12.81 1.73 -0.85
CA PRO A 92 12.48 2.14 -2.21
C PRO A 92 13.15 1.27 -3.27
N GLY A 93 12.41 0.96 -4.35
CA GLY A 93 12.82 0.06 -5.43
C GLY A 93 12.49 -1.42 -5.21
N GLU A 94 12.15 -1.82 -3.98
CA GLU A 94 11.74 -3.19 -3.71
C GLU A 94 10.32 -3.49 -4.21
N ILE A 95 10.04 -4.77 -4.48
CA ILE A 95 8.74 -5.23 -4.98
C ILE A 95 8.01 -5.99 -3.88
N LEU A 96 6.84 -5.49 -3.51
CA LEU A 96 5.89 -6.16 -2.62
C LEU A 96 4.89 -6.97 -3.45
N ARG A 97 4.65 -8.22 -3.04
CA ARG A 97 3.65 -9.09 -3.69
C ARG A 97 2.30 -8.87 -3.02
N MET A 98 1.28 -8.44 -3.76
CA MET A 98 -0.08 -8.29 -3.23
C MET A 98 -0.82 -9.62 -3.34
N TYR A 99 -1.44 -10.06 -2.25
CA TYR A 99 -2.14 -11.33 -2.16
C TYR A 99 -3.62 -11.17 -1.82
N GLU A 100 -4.42 -12.08 -2.40
CA GLU A 100 -5.78 -12.38 -1.98
C GLU A 100 -5.94 -13.88 -1.78
N GLY A 101 -6.04 -14.28 -0.51
CA GLY A 101 -5.91 -15.68 -0.14
C GLY A 101 -4.50 -16.21 -0.49
N PRO A 102 -4.38 -17.34 -1.22
CA PRO A 102 -3.08 -17.89 -1.63
C PRO A 102 -2.53 -17.26 -2.93
N ARG A 103 -3.30 -16.40 -3.59
CA ARG A 103 -3.02 -15.95 -4.97
C ARG A 103 -2.36 -14.58 -4.98
N VAL A 104 -1.32 -14.42 -5.81
CA VAL A 104 -0.76 -13.11 -6.14
C VAL A 104 -1.67 -12.39 -7.13
N CYS A 105 -2.15 -11.21 -6.78
CA CYS A 105 -3.06 -10.41 -7.61
C CYS A 105 -2.46 -9.07 -8.05
N GLY A 106 -1.27 -8.72 -7.57
CA GLY A 106 -0.55 -7.54 -8.00
C GLY A 106 0.86 -7.46 -7.43
N PHE A 107 1.62 -6.48 -7.92
CA PHE A 107 2.97 -6.17 -7.50
C PHE A 107 3.09 -4.68 -7.22
N GLY A 108 3.54 -4.31 -6.03
CA GLY A 108 3.78 -2.92 -5.63
C GLY A 108 5.27 -2.61 -5.62
N THR A 109 5.73 -1.75 -6.52
CA THR A 109 7.11 -1.22 -6.46
C THR A 109 7.16 -0.08 -5.47
N VAL A 110 7.98 -0.18 -4.43
CA VAL A 110 8.09 0.83 -3.37
C VAL A 110 8.73 2.10 -3.91
N VAL A 111 8.04 3.23 -3.73
CA VAL A 111 8.53 4.56 -4.13
C VAL A 111 9.10 5.31 -2.94
N TRP A 112 8.45 5.23 -1.79
CA TRP A 112 8.88 5.89 -0.56
C TRP A 112 8.35 5.16 0.67
N VAL A 113 9.04 5.34 1.79
CA VAL A 113 8.66 4.82 3.11
C VAL A 113 8.80 5.97 4.11
N GLU A 114 7.75 6.26 4.86
CA GLU A 114 7.75 7.32 5.89
C GLU A 114 7.21 6.78 7.22
N PRO A 115 7.70 7.26 8.36
CA PRO A 115 7.06 7.03 9.66
C PRO A 115 5.62 7.54 9.66
N ALA A 116 4.76 6.80 10.35
CA ALA A 116 3.34 7.11 10.45
C ALA A 116 2.77 6.75 11.83
N SER A 117 1.53 7.13 12.08
CA SER A 117 0.79 6.82 13.31
C SER A 117 -0.39 5.87 13.04
N TRP A 118 -0.74 5.03 14.01
CA TRP A 118 -1.97 4.24 13.98
C TRP A 118 -2.77 4.35 15.30
N PRO A 119 -4.07 4.67 15.28
CA PRO A 119 -4.86 5.09 14.12
C PRO A 119 -4.31 6.37 13.47
N MET A 120 -4.32 6.41 12.12
CA MET A 120 -3.74 7.53 11.39
C MET A 120 -4.64 8.78 11.49
N PRO A 121 -4.16 9.90 12.05
CA PRO A 121 -4.96 11.11 12.20
C PRO A 121 -5.30 11.75 10.84
N PRO A 122 -6.40 12.51 10.72
CA PRO A 122 -6.86 13.05 9.43
C PRO A 122 -5.81 13.88 8.67
N TYR A 123 -5.02 14.71 9.36
CA TYR A 123 -3.99 15.52 8.71
C TYR A 123 -2.92 14.66 8.02
N GLU A 124 -2.56 13.53 8.63
CA GLU A 124 -1.56 12.60 8.13
C GLU A 124 -2.11 11.81 6.94
N GLN A 125 -3.40 11.44 6.99
CA GLN A 125 -4.10 10.87 5.82
C GLN A 125 -4.12 11.84 4.65
N GLU A 126 -4.44 13.13 4.88
CA GLU A 126 -4.42 14.14 3.81
C GLU A 126 -3.02 14.30 3.21
N GLN A 127 -1.98 14.32 4.05
CA GLN A 127 -0.60 14.41 3.58
C GLN A 127 -0.24 13.26 2.63
N PHE A 128 -0.56 12.01 2.99
CA PHE A 128 -0.23 10.86 2.14
C PHE A 128 -1.15 10.73 0.92
N THR A 129 -2.42 11.13 1.03
CA THR A 129 -3.33 11.12 -0.13
C THR A 129 -3.03 12.23 -1.14
N ALA A 130 -2.38 13.33 -0.75
CA ALA A 130 -1.87 14.33 -1.70
C ALA A 130 -0.96 13.69 -2.76
N TRP A 131 -0.09 12.74 -2.36
CA TRP A 131 0.74 12.00 -3.31
C TRP A 131 -0.09 11.20 -4.31
N LEU A 132 -1.15 10.53 -3.86
CA LEU A 132 -2.07 9.77 -4.73
C LEU A 132 -2.75 10.67 -5.77
N LYS A 133 -2.95 11.95 -5.47
CA LYS A 133 -3.50 12.97 -6.39
C LYS A 133 -2.45 13.56 -7.34
N GLY A 134 -1.17 13.24 -7.16
CA GLY A 134 -0.07 13.84 -7.93
C GLY A 134 0.50 15.12 -7.31
N GLU A 135 0.08 15.48 -6.11
CA GLU A 135 0.44 16.71 -5.42
C GLU A 135 1.70 16.51 -4.56
N GLY A 136 2.83 16.25 -5.23
CA GLY A 136 4.16 16.14 -4.61
C GLY A 136 4.47 14.78 -3.99
N ASN A 137 5.76 14.54 -3.71
CA ASN A 137 6.24 13.31 -3.08
C ASN A 137 6.56 13.56 -1.60
N PRO A 138 5.92 12.86 -0.64
CA PRO A 138 6.19 13.05 0.79
C PRO A 138 7.66 12.78 1.15
N GLY A 139 8.33 11.83 0.47
CA GLY A 139 9.75 11.54 0.69
C GLY A 139 10.72 12.63 0.27
N LEU A 140 10.28 13.63 -0.52
CA LEU A 140 11.13 14.75 -0.95
C LEU A 140 11.14 15.94 0.03
N ARG A 141 10.31 15.93 1.08
CA ARG A 141 10.20 17.07 2.01
C ARG A 141 11.31 17.14 3.07
N ARG A 142 12.10 16.08 3.27
CA ARG A 142 13.17 16.02 4.31
C ARG A 142 14.58 16.44 3.85
N LEU A 143 14.74 16.87 2.60
CA LEU A 143 16.03 17.32 2.05
C LEU A 143 16.18 18.86 2.00
N ARG A 144 15.43 19.61 2.82
CA ARG A 144 15.57 21.06 2.95
C ARG A 144 15.79 21.48 4.39
#